data_AF-A0A956X077-F1
#
_entry.id   AF-A0A956X077-F1
#
_cell.length_a   1.000
_cell.length_b   1.000
_cell.length_c   1.000
_cell.angle_alpha   90.00
_cell.angle_beta   90.00
_cell.angle_gamma   90.00
#
_symmetry.space_group_name_H-M   'P 1'
#
loop_
_entity.id
_entity.type
_entity.pdbx_description
1 polymer ?
#
loop_
_entity_poly.entity_id
_entity_poly.type
_entity_poly.pdbx_seq_one_letter_code
_entity_poly.pdbx_strand_id
1 'polypeptide(L)'
;DSPTRWLLAYLSIASIGPPLLYAVSQRELHRGKAGRQGWLWRLTALPLLVLLGTGLALNNTVAVFRGLRRRPADFRRTPKFQLEQRNGQWRDKPYALPLTGMVLGELALTLYALATVGVALLRGHTYAVPFLLLYVLGFGMMVVVGVAQGRAVGWSRALRRRTQSAGARPPKVGYHEV
;
A
#
# COMPACT_ATOMS: atom_id res chain seq x y z
N ASP A 1 -41.04 9.73 13.13
CA ASP A 1 -40.28 9.18 11.99
C ASP A 1 -39.23 10.17 11.52
N SER A 2 -37.95 9.88 11.79
CA SER A 2 -36.87 10.79 11.44
C SER A 2 -36.40 10.55 9.99
N PRO A 3 -36.25 11.59 9.16
CA PRO A 3 -35.81 11.47 7.76
C PRO A 3 -34.44 10.79 7.60
N THR A 4 -33.68 10.68 8.68
CA THR A 4 -32.41 9.95 8.78
C THR A 4 -32.52 8.45 8.48
N ARG A 5 -33.66 7.81 8.77
CA ARG A 5 -33.83 6.36 8.52
C ARG A 5 -33.82 6.02 7.03
N TRP A 6 -34.48 6.86 6.22
CA TRP A 6 -34.50 6.69 4.77
C TRP A 6 -33.12 6.91 4.16
N LEU A 7 -32.38 7.92 4.63
CA LEU A 7 -31.01 8.17 4.20
C LEU A 7 -30.10 6.97 4.48
N LEU A 8 -30.18 6.40 5.69
CA LEU A 8 -29.40 5.20 6.06
C LEU A 8 -29.78 3.98 5.22
N ALA A 9 -31.07 3.81 4.89
CA ALA A 9 -31.53 2.74 4.02
C ALA A 9 -30.95 2.86 2.60
N TYR A 10 -30.97 4.06 2.00
CA TYR A 10 -30.36 4.29 0.69
C TYR A 10 -28.86 4.02 0.68
N LEU A 11 -28.14 4.47 1.71
CA LEU A 11 -26.70 4.22 1.86
C LEU A 11 -26.39 2.71 2.01
N SER A 12 -27.25 1.99 2.72
CA SER A 12 -27.11 0.53 2.93
C SER A 12 -27.27 -0.22 1.61
N ILE A 13 -28.28 0.14 0.80
CA ILE A 13 -28.50 -0.48 -0.51
C ILE A 13 -27.36 -0.16 -1.48
N ALA A 14 -26.90 1.09 -1.52
CA ALA A 14 -25.79 1.49 -2.38
C ALA A 14 -24.48 0.76 -2.04
N SER A 15 -24.25 0.45 -0.77
CA SER A 15 -23.04 -0.24 -0.28
C SER A 15 -22.94 -1.70 -0.72
N ILE A 16 -24.04 -2.32 -1.17
CA ILE A 16 -24.06 -3.70 -1.68
C ILE A 16 -23.48 -3.78 -3.12
N GLY A 17 -23.50 -2.67 -3.86
CA GLY A 17 -23.03 -2.60 -5.25
C GLY A 17 -21.58 -3.08 -5.44
N PRO A 18 -20.58 -2.50 -4.75
CA PRO A 18 -19.19 -2.90 -4.96
C PRO A 18 -18.90 -4.37 -4.59
N PRO A 19 -19.34 -4.92 -3.44
CA PRO A 19 -19.18 -6.34 -3.15
C PRO A 19 -19.82 -7.26 -4.19
N LEU A 20 -21.02 -6.92 -4.69
CA LEU A 20 -21.67 -7.67 -5.76
C LEU A 20 -20.88 -7.62 -7.06
N LEU A 21 -20.39 -6.45 -7.47
CA LEU A 21 -19.59 -6.29 -8.67
C LEU A 21 -18.32 -7.17 -8.60
N TYR A 22 -17.62 -7.15 -7.46
CA TYR A 22 -16.47 -8.03 -7.24
C TYR A 22 -16.86 -9.51 -7.28
N ALA A 23 -17.96 -9.90 -6.62
CA ALA A 23 -18.45 -11.28 -6.62
C ALA A 23 -18.79 -11.79 -8.04
N VAL A 24 -19.54 -11.01 -8.82
CA VAL A 24 -19.91 -11.35 -10.19
C VAL A 24 -18.68 -11.41 -11.08
N SER A 25 -17.78 -10.44 -10.95
CA SER A 25 -16.53 -10.40 -11.72
C SER A 25 -15.64 -11.61 -11.44
N GLN A 26 -15.45 -12.00 -10.17
CA GLN A 26 -14.69 -13.19 -9.82
C GLN A 26 -15.37 -14.48 -10.29
N ARG A 27 -16.70 -14.55 -10.22
CA ARG A 27 -17.47 -15.71 -10.70
C ARG A 27 -17.31 -15.91 -12.20
N GLU A 28 -17.33 -14.84 -12.99
CA GLU A 28 -17.23 -14.93 -14.45
C GLU A 28 -15.79 -15.26 -14.90
N LEU A 29 -14.78 -14.61 -14.32
CA LEU A 29 -13.36 -14.86 -14.63
C LEU A 29 -12.87 -16.28 -14.25
N HIS A 30 -13.49 -16.88 -13.24
CA HIS A 30 -13.06 -18.14 -12.66
C HIS A 30 -14.14 -19.21 -12.66
N ARG A 31 -15.09 -19.09 -13.59
CA ARG A 31 -16.14 -20.08 -13.80
C ARG A 31 -15.50 -21.44 -14.16
N GLY A 32 -15.93 -22.51 -13.50
CA GLY A 32 -15.43 -23.88 -13.73
C GLY A 32 -14.09 -24.23 -13.08
N LYS A 33 -13.46 -23.32 -12.32
CA LYS A 33 -12.22 -23.62 -11.57
C LYS A 33 -12.55 -23.97 -10.12
N ALA A 34 -11.95 -25.05 -9.61
CA ALA A 34 -12.13 -25.51 -8.22
C ALA A 34 -10.89 -25.24 -7.36
N GLY A 35 -11.01 -25.34 -6.03
CA GLY A 35 -9.90 -25.15 -5.09
C GLY A 35 -9.38 -23.70 -5.05
N ARG A 36 -8.05 -23.52 -5.01
CA ARG A 36 -7.41 -22.18 -4.93
C ARG A 36 -7.62 -21.29 -6.15
N GLN A 37 -8.00 -21.85 -7.30
CA GLN A 37 -8.39 -21.08 -8.47
C GLN A 37 -9.90 -20.77 -8.54
N GLY A 38 -10.69 -21.29 -7.59
CA GLY A 38 -12.11 -21.00 -7.53
C GLY A 38 -12.40 -19.55 -7.15
N TRP A 39 -13.53 -19.04 -7.66
CA TRP A 39 -13.98 -17.67 -7.43
C TRP A 39 -14.18 -17.36 -5.93
N LEU A 40 -14.72 -18.31 -5.15
CA LEU A 40 -14.90 -18.18 -3.69
C LEU A 40 -13.57 -17.99 -2.96
N TRP A 41 -12.52 -18.74 -3.34
CA TRP A 41 -11.21 -18.60 -2.72
C TRP A 41 -10.64 -17.20 -3.00
N ARG A 42 -10.86 -16.64 -4.19
CA ARG A 42 -10.39 -15.29 -4.50
C ARG A 42 -11.12 -14.19 -3.75
N LEU A 43 -12.39 -14.40 -3.37
CA LEU A 43 -13.10 -13.45 -2.52
C LEU A 43 -12.47 -13.29 -1.14
N THR A 44 -11.68 -14.27 -0.67
CA THR A 44 -10.90 -14.13 0.57
C THR A 44 -9.80 -13.06 0.49
N ALA A 45 -9.47 -12.57 -0.72
CA ALA A 45 -8.58 -11.43 -0.89
C ALA A 45 -9.28 -10.07 -0.65
N LEU A 46 -10.62 -10.02 -0.61
CA LEU A 46 -11.36 -8.77 -0.41
C LEU A 46 -11.07 -8.10 0.94
N PRO A 47 -11.02 -8.81 2.09
CA PRO A 47 -10.61 -8.20 3.35
C PRO A 47 -9.22 -7.55 3.27
N LEU A 48 -8.27 -8.22 2.61
CA LEU A 48 -6.94 -7.67 2.38
C LEU A 48 -6.98 -6.44 1.49
N LEU A 49 -7.82 -6.44 0.45
CA LEU A 49 -8.02 -5.29 -0.43
C LEU A 49 -8.57 -4.09 0.35
N VAL A 50 -9.53 -4.31 1.25
CA VAL A 50 -10.08 -3.25 2.11
C VAL A 50 -8.99 -2.71 3.02
N LEU A 51 -8.23 -3.58 3.69
CA LEU A 51 -7.10 -3.19 4.55
C LEU A 51 -6.08 -2.33 3.80
N LEU A 52 -5.70 -2.76 2.59
CA LEU A 52 -4.78 -2.01 1.72
C LEU A 52 -5.37 -0.66 1.32
N GLY A 53 -6.64 -0.62 0.92
CA GLY A 53 -7.34 0.62 0.57
C GLY A 53 -7.37 1.62 1.72
N THR A 54 -7.67 1.15 2.93
CA THR A 54 -7.66 1.96 4.15
C THR A 54 -6.24 2.45 4.48
N GLY A 55 -5.24 1.58 4.42
CA GLY A 55 -3.85 1.94 4.72
C GLY A 55 -3.27 2.98 3.75
N LEU A 56 -3.66 2.93 2.48
CA LEU A 56 -3.22 3.89 1.45
C LEU A 56 -3.81 5.30 1.62
N ALA A 57 -4.78 5.50 2.53
CA ALA A 57 -5.47 6.77 2.70
C ALA A 57 -4.51 7.94 2.94
N LEU A 58 -3.53 7.81 3.84
CA LEU A 58 -2.57 8.88 4.11
C LEU A 58 -1.74 9.22 2.86
N ASN A 59 -1.32 8.20 2.10
CA ASN A 59 -0.49 8.40 0.91
C ASN A 59 -1.27 9.19 -0.13
N ASN A 60 -2.52 8.81 -0.32
CA ASN A 60 -3.46 9.45 -1.21
C ASN A 60 -3.74 10.90 -0.78
N THR A 61 -3.97 11.15 0.52
CA THR A 61 -4.17 12.51 1.06
C THR A 61 -2.97 13.40 0.77
N VAL A 62 -1.75 12.92 1.02
CA VAL A 62 -0.53 13.68 0.76
C VAL A 62 -0.36 13.94 -0.73
N ALA A 63 -0.65 12.97 -1.60
CA ALA A 63 -0.57 13.13 -3.05
C ALA A 63 -1.57 14.18 -3.57
N VAL A 64 -2.83 14.12 -3.13
CA VAL A 64 -3.87 15.11 -3.45
C VAL A 64 -3.42 16.50 -3.02
N PHE A 65 -2.89 16.64 -1.79
CA PHE A 65 -2.45 17.92 -1.28
C PHE A 65 -1.25 18.50 -2.03
N ARG A 66 -0.30 17.67 -2.46
CA ARG A 66 0.79 18.08 -3.36
C ARG A 66 0.25 18.58 -4.70
N GLY A 67 -0.74 17.87 -5.27
CA GLY A 67 -1.40 18.25 -6.51
C GLY A 67 -2.13 19.60 -6.41
N LEU A 68 -2.87 19.83 -5.33
CA LEU A 68 -3.56 21.11 -5.07
C LEU A 68 -2.58 22.27 -4.92
N ARG A 69 -1.42 22.04 -4.29
CA ARG A 69 -0.36 23.05 -4.13
C ARG A 69 0.45 23.30 -5.41
N ARG A 70 0.09 22.70 -6.55
CA ARG A 70 0.81 22.80 -7.84
C ARG A 70 2.33 22.58 -7.72
N ARG A 71 2.77 21.82 -6.71
CA ARG A 71 4.15 21.37 -6.63
C ARG A 71 4.31 20.40 -7.78
N PRO A 72 5.21 20.64 -8.76
CA PRO A 72 5.44 19.69 -9.84
C PRO A 72 5.90 18.38 -9.21
N ALA A 73 4.99 17.43 -9.07
CA ALA A 73 5.39 16.04 -8.93
C ALA A 73 5.93 15.70 -10.31
N ASP A 74 7.25 15.46 -10.41
CA ASP A 74 7.83 14.87 -11.61
C ASP A 74 6.94 13.69 -11.97
N PHE A 75 6.14 13.83 -13.04
CA PHE A 75 5.38 12.74 -13.60
C PHE A 75 6.40 11.82 -14.26
N ARG A 76 7.12 11.08 -13.43
CA ARG A 76 8.02 10.03 -13.85
C ARG A 76 7.13 9.05 -14.57
N ARG A 77 7.22 9.04 -15.90
CA ARG A 77 6.46 8.12 -16.75
C ARG A 77 6.56 6.75 -16.12
N THR A 78 5.41 6.14 -15.83
CA THR A 78 5.32 4.80 -15.26
C THR A 78 6.17 3.89 -16.13
N PRO A 79 7.26 3.30 -15.59
CA PRO A 79 8.13 2.48 -16.41
C PRO A 79 7.29 1.32 -16.95
N LYS A 80 7.18 1.22 -18.27
CA LYS A 80 6.54 0.06 -18.91
C LYS A 80 7.48 -1.12 -18.71
N PHE A 81 7.27 -1.89 -17.65
CA PHE A 81 8.02 -3.12 -17.42
C PHE A 81 7.48 -4.17 -18.38
N GLN A 82 8.26 -4.49 -19.41
CA GLN A 82 8.02 -5.63 -20.30
C GLN A 82 8.16 -6.93 -19.48
N LEU A 83 7.06 -7.46 -18.99
CA LEU A 83 7.01 -8.66 -18.14
C LEU A 83 7.02 -9.96 -18.97
N GLU A 84 7.89 -10.06 -19.99
CA GLU A 84 8.04 -11.31 -20.77
C GLU A 84 9.02 -12.30 -20.12
N GLN A 85 9.84 -11.88 -19.17
CA GLN A 85 10.79 -12.78 -18.52
C GLN A 85 10.53 -12.89 -17.02
N ARG A 86 10.09 -14.09 -16.64
CA ARG A 86 9.73 -14.57 -15.28
C ARG A 86 10.87 -14.46 -14.23
N ASN A 87 12.03 -13.88 -14.58
CA ASN A 87 13.23 -13.72 -13.74
C ASN A 87 13.78 -12.28 -13.66
N GLY A 88 13.07 -11.27 -14.18
CA GLY A 88 13.55 -9.88 -14.16
C GLY A 88 13.53 -9.24 -12.77
N GLN A 89 14.69 -8.93 -12.22
CA GLN A 89 14.95 -8.33 -10.91
C GLN A 89 14.27 -6.96 -10.71
N TRP A 90 13.00 -6.95 -10.32
CA TRP A 90 12.26 -5.73 -9.96
C TRP A 90 12.74 -5.14 -8.61
N ARG A 91 13.44 -5.94 -7.80
CA ARG A 91 13.98 -5.57 -6.48
C ARG A 91 15.15 -4.58 -6.54
N ASP A 92 15.80 -4.42 -7.69
CA ASP A 92 17.06 -3.68 -7.80
C ASP A 92 16.94 -2.21 -8.21
N LYS A 93 15.74 -1.73 -8.56
CA LYS A 93 15.53 -0.30 -8.85
C LYS A 93 15.02 0.43 -7.60
N PRO A 94 15.83 1.31 -6.98
CA PRO A 94 15.44 2.06 -5.80
C PRO A 94 14.48 3.19 -6.20
N TYR A 95 13.20 2.87 -6.41
CA TYR A 95 12.11 3.81 -6.19
C TYR A 95 11.84 3.91 -4.69
N ALA A 96 12.87 4.29 -3.93
CA ALA A 96 12.73 4.59 -2.52
C ALA A 96 12.14 5.99 -2.41
N LEU A 97 10.81 6.10 -2.30
CA LEU A 97 10.20 7.30 -1.74
C LEU A 97 10.88 7.57 -0.38
N PRO A 98 11.04 8.84 0.06
CA PRO A 98 11.56 9.14 1.39
C PRO A 98 10.60 8.58 2.44
N LEU A 99 10.86 7.35 2.86
CA LEU A 99 9.99 6.48 3.68
C LEU A 99 9.84 7.00 5.12
N THR A 100 10.66 7.93 5.59
CA THR A 100 10.68 8.30 7.01
C THR A 100 9.47 9.13 7.45
N GLY A 101 9.12 10.18 6.71
CA GLY A 101 7.99 11.04 7.09
C GLY A 101 6.63 10.35 6.89
N MET A 102 6.54 9.53 5.84
CA MET A 102 5.33 8.80 5.51
C MET A 102 5.01 7.72 6.55
N VAL A 103 6.00 6.87 6.87
CA VAL A 103 5.86 5.81 7.87
C VAL A 103 5.58 6.36 9.25
N LEU A 104 6.17 7.52 9.61
CA LEU A 104 5.88 8.18 10.88
C LEU A 104 4.41 8.65 10.95
N GLY A 105 3.88 9.21 9.86
CA GLY A 105 2.47 9.59 9.77
C GLY A 105 1.54 8.37 9.84
N GLU A 106 1.87 7.28 9.16
CA GLU A 106 1.11 6.03 9.24
C GLU A 106 1.12 5.47 10.67
N LEU A 107 2.27 5.48 11.34
CA LEU A 107 2.40 5.05 12.74
C LEU A 107 1.57 5.91 13.69
N ALA A 108 1.59 7.23 13.52
CA ALA A 108 0.77 8.14 14.32
C ALA A 108 -0.73 7.83 14.14
N LEU A 109 -1.18 7.56 12.92
CA LEU A 109 -2.56 7.18 12.65
C LEU A 109 -2.91 5.79 13.21
N THR A 110 -1.99 4.83 13.18
CA THR A 110 -2.17 3.52 13.82
C THR A 110 -2.37 3.68 15.33
N LEU A 111 -1.52 4.46 16.00
CA LEU A 111 -1.61 4.70 17.44
C LEU A 111 -2.89 5.46 17.80
N TYR A 112 -3.27 6.44 16.98
CA TYR A 112 -4.54 7.15 17.13
C TYR A 112 -5.74 6.20 17.02
N ALA A 113 -5.77 5.34 15.99
CA ALA A 113 -6.83 4.34 15.83
C ALA A 113 -6.85 3.33 16.98
N LEU A 114 -5.70 2.96 17.52
CA LEU A 114 -5.63 2.07 18.68
C LEU A 114 -6.19 2.73 19.95
N ALA A 115 -5.87 4.01 20.15
CA ALA A 115 -6.43 4.79 21.25
C ALA A 115 -7.96 4.92 21.13
N THR A 116 -8.49 5.13 19.92
CA THR A 116 -9.94 5.20 19.71
C THR A 116 -10.63 3.85 19.93
N VAL A 117 -9.99 2.71 19.62
CA VAL A 117 -10.48 1.39 20.02
C VAL A 117 -10.59 1.30 21.55
N GLY A 118 -9.56 1.73 22.28
CA GLY A 118 -9.58 1.77 23.74
C GLY A 118 -10.73 2.63 24.28
N VAL A 119 -10.92 3.83 23.73
CA VAL A 119 -12.04 4.71 24.11
C VAL A 119 -13.38 4.07 23.79
N ALA A 120 -13.54 3.42 22.63
CA ALA A 120 -14.79 2.76 22.25
C ALA A 120 -15.16 1.63 23.22
N LEU A 121 -14.18 0.83 23.65
CA LEU A 121 -14.38 -0.22 24.64
C LEU A 121 -14.76 0.34 26.01
N LEU A 122 -14.06 1.38 26.47
CA LEU A 122 -14.36 2.05 27.76
C LEU A 122 -15.75 2.69 27.78
N ARG A 123 -16.26 3.14 26.63
CA ARG A 123 -17.60 3.72 26.48
C ARG A 123 -18.69 2.67 26.17
N GLY A 124 -18.34 1.38 26.09
CA GLY A 124 -19.28 0.30 25.78
C GLY A 124 -19.76 0.26 24.32
N HIS A 125 -19.09 0.96 23.40
CA HIS A 125 -19.44 1.00 21.98
C HIS A 125 -18.80 -0.14 21.18
N THR A 126 -19.11 -1.39 21.56
CA THR A 126 -18.50 -2.58 20.98
C THR A 126 -18.76 -2.73 19.47
N TYR A 127 -19.89 -2.23 18.98
CA TYR A 127 -20.23 -2.27 17.54
C TYR A 127 -19.26 -1.47 16.65
N ALA A 128 -18.59 -0.45 17.19
CA ALA A 128 -17.62 0.36 16.44
C ALA A 128 -16.24 -0.31 16.36
N VAL A 129 -15.92 -1.21 17.28
CA VAL A 129 -14.62 -1.88 17.40
C VAL A 129 -14.16 -2.57 16.11
N PRO A 130 -14.96 -3.42 15.43
CA PRO A 130 -14.50 -4.08 14.20
C PRO A 130 -14.16 -3.08 13.09
N PHE A 131 -14.90 -1.96 13.02
CA PHE A 131 -14.62 -0.90 12.06
C PHE A 131 -13.34 -0.13 12.43
N LEU A 132 -13.11 0.16 13.71
CA LEU A 132 -11.89 0.81 14.18
C LEU A 132 -10.64 -0.08 14.00
N LEU A 133 -10.78 -1.39 14.22
CA LEU A 133 -9.72 -2.36 13.97
C LEU A 133 -9.28 -2.40 12.51
N LEU A 134 -10.19 -2.12 11.56
CA LEU A 134 -9.83 -1.99 10.15
C LEU A 134 -8.78 -0.88 9.92
N TYR A 135 -8.89 0.25 10.64
CA TYR A 135 -7.92 1.34 10.57
C TYR A 135 -6.60 0.98 11.25
N VAL A 136 -6.66 0.34 12.41
CA VAL A 136 -5.45 -0.13 13.12
C VAL A 136 -4.65 -1.07 12.22
N LEU A 137 -5.31 -2.07 11.65
CA LEU A 137 -4.69 -3.06 10.78
C LEU A 137 -4.25 -2.45 9.45
N GLY A 138 -5.05 -1.58 8.84
CA GLY A 138 -4.73 -0.94 7.56
C GLY A 138 -3.49 -0.04 7.65
N PHE A 139 -3.46 0.91 8.59
CA PHE A 139 -2.29 1.77 8.78
C PHE A 139 -1.10 0.99 9.33
N GLY A 140 -1.33 0.07 10.28
CA GLY A 140 -0.26 -0.77 10.84
C GLY A 140 0.43 -1.63 9.78
N MET A 141 -0.32 -2.15 8.81
CA MET A 141 0.23 -2.87 7.67
C MET A 141 1.19 -1.99 6.85
N MET A 142 0.82 -0.73 6.57
CA MET A 142 1.68 0.18 5.81
C MET A 142 2.96 0.54 6.57
N VAL A 143 2.88 0.72 7.90
CA VAL A 143 4.07 0.88 8.74
C VAL A 143 5.02 -0.31 8.59
N VAL A 144 4.49 -1.54 8.71
CA VAL A 144 5.30 -2.76 8.57
C VAL A 144 5.95 -2.84 7.19
N VAL A 145 5.18 -2.61 6.13
CA VAL A 145 5.67 -2.62 4.75
C VAL A 145 6.73 -1.54 4.52
N GLY A 146 6.50 -0.32 4.99
CA GLY A 146 7.42 0.80 4.84
C GLY A 146 8.73 0.59 5.58
N VAL A 147 8.69 0.03 6.80
CA VAL A 147 9.90 -0.35 7.56
C VAL A 147 10.64 -1.47 6.86
N ALA A 148 9.95 -2.52 6.39
CA ALA A 148 10.58 -3.63 5.68
C ALA A 148 11.28 -3.17 4.39
N GLN A 149 10.64 -2.28 3.61
CA GLN A 149 11.23 -1.66 2.42
C GLN A 149 12.44 -0.78 2.77
N GLY A 150 12.35 0.02 3.84
CA GLY A 150 13.46 0.86 4.30
C GLY A 150 14.69 0.04 4.66
N ARG A 151 14.51 -1.10 5.36
CA ARG A 151 15.60 -2.02 5.72
C ARG A 151 16.22 -2.67 4.48
N ALA A 152 15.40 -3.15 3.54
CA ALA A 152 15.88 -3.77 2.31
C ALA A 152 16.73 -2.80 1.46
N VAL A 153 16.28 -1.56 1.29
CA VAL A 153 17.03 -0.54 0.54
C VAL A 153 18.33 -0.15 1.25
N GLY A 154 18.30 -0.04 2.59
CA GLY A 154 19.49 0.21 3.40
C GLY A 154 20.58 -0.86 3.21
N TRP A 155 20.18 -2.13 3.20
CA TRP A 155 21.08 -3.26 2.96
C TRP A 155 21.68 -3.23 1.55
N SER A 156 20.89 -2.97 0.51
CA SER A 156 21.41 -2.87 -0.87
C SER A 156 22.37 -1.69 -1.06
N ARG A 157 22.17 -0.58 -0.34
CA ARG A 157 23.10 0.57 -0.36
C ARG A 157 24.41 0.26 0.36
N ALA A 158 24.36 -0.45 1.50
CA ALA A 158 25.55 -0.85 2.23
C ALA A 158 26.42 -1.84 1.44
N LEU A 159 25.79 -2.81 0.75
CA LEU A 159 26.47 -3.75 -0.14
C LEU A 159 27.16 -3.03 -1.30
N ARG A 160 26.47 -2.10 -1.99
CA ARG A 160 27.05 -1.32 -3.09
C ARG A 160 28.25 -0.46 -2.66
N ARG A 161 28.22 0.13 -1.46
CA ARG A 161 29.36 0.87 -0.91
C ARG A 161 30.57 -0.04 -0.70
N ARG A 162 30.39 -1.27 -0.19
CA ARG A 162 31.48 -2.24 -0.04
C ARG A 162 32.08 -2.66 -1.38
N THR A 163 31.26 -2.88 -2.41
CA THR A 163 31.76 -3.27 -3.74
C THR A 163 32.49 -2.13 -4.46
N GLN A 164 32.03 -0.87 -4.31
CA GLN A 164 32.70 0.30 -4.86
C GLN A 164 34.02 0.61 -4.13
N SER A 165 34.08 0.43 -2.81
CA SER A 165 35.33 0.56 -2.04
C SER A 165 36.35 -0.53 -2.36
N ALA A 166 35.92 -1.71 -2.83
CA ALA A 166 36.82 -2.79 -3.24
C ALA A 166 37.33 -2.67 -4.69
N GLY A 167 36.76 -1.78 -5.51
CA GLY A 167 37.08 -1.65 -6.95
C GLY A 167 37.82 -0.38 -7.37
N ALA A 168 38.29 0.45 -6.43
CA ALA A 168 38.87 1.76 -6.75
C ALA A 168 40.37 1.72 -7.12
N ARG A 169 40.68 1.26 -8.33
CA ARG A 169 41.72 1.86 -9.22
C ARG A 169 41.59 1.29 -10.64
N PRO A 170 41.05 2.03 -11.63
CA PRO A 170 41.37 1.73 -13.02
C PRO A 170 42.84 2.12 -13.28
N PRO A 171 43.62 1.34 -14.05
CA PRO A 171 44.94 1.76 -14.47
C PRO A 171 44.81 3.06 -15.29
N LYS A 172 45.65 4.05 -14.99
CA LYS A 172 45.78 5.25 -15.82
C LYS A 172 46.29 4.81 -17.19
N VAL A 173 45.43 4.76 -18.19
CA VAL A 173 45.86 4.63 -19.58
C VAL A 173 46.43 5.98 -19.97
N GLY A 174 47.77 6.07 -20.01
CA GLY A 174 48.47 7.22 -20.53
C GLY A 174 48.27 7.26 -22.05
N TYR A 175 47.58 8.29 -22.54
CA TYR A 175 47.66 8.64 -23.94
C TYR A 175 49.03 9.27 -24.15
N HIS A 176 49.94 8.51 -24.76
CA HIS A 176 51.10 9.11 -25.41
C HIS A 176 50.59 9.84 -26.65
N GLU A 177 50.71 11.16 -26.64
CA GLU A 177 50.62 11.99 -27.84
C GLU A 177 51.69 11.52 -28.83
N VAL A 178 51.27 11.31 -30.07
CA VAL A 178 52.13 11.16 -31.25
C VAL A 178 51.48 11.91 -32.40
#